data_AF-A0AAV1Y2L3-F1
#
_entry.id   AF-A0AAV1Y2L3-F1
#
_cell.length_a   1.000
_cell.length_b   1.000
_cell.length_c   1.000
_cell.angle_alpha   90.00
_cell.angle_beta   90.00
_cell.angle_gamma   90.00
#
_symmetry.space_group_name_H-M   'P 1'
#
loop_
_entity.id
_entity.type
_entity.pdbx_description
1 polymer ?
#
loop_
_entity_poly.entity_id
_entity_poly.type
_entity_poly.pdbx_seq_one_letter_code
_entity_poly.pdbx_strand_id
1 'polypeptide(L)'
;MDLLSPNHRPKLWSTIWLATIWSIWLSRNDIIFKSTNPSLHHILDTAKVNSWLWINAKAGNDTFSYSEWMSFPLDCYNINL
;
A
#
# COMPACT_ATOMS: atom_id res chain seq x y z
N MET A 1 4.49 26.05 -2.89
CA MET A 1 4.08 25.68 -1.51
C MET A 1 2.59 25.38 -1.60
N ASP A 2 2.25 24.30 -2.31
CA ASP A 2 0.86 23.96 -2.58
C ASP A 2 0.39 22.99 -1.51
N LEU A 3 -0.27 23.57 -0.52
CA LEU A 3 -0.88 22.86 0.58
C LEU A 3 -2.06 22.03 0.07
N LEU A 4 -1.76 20.77 -0.26
CA LEU A 4 -2.63 19.59 -0.17
C LEU A 4 -4.11 19.85 -0.49
N SER A 5 -4.49 19.72 -1.77
CA SER A 5 -5.89 19.67 -2.19
C SER A 5 -6.64 18.59 -1.39
N PRO A 6 -7.73 18.92 -0.69
CA PRO A 6 -8.35 18.07 0.34
C PRO A 6 -9.02 16.80 -0.21
N ASN A 7 -9.22 16.68 -1.53
CA ASN A 7 -10.02 15.61 -2.15
C ASN A 7 -9.24 14.32 -2.47
N HIS A 8 -7.92 14.31 -2.24
CA HIS A 8 -7.01 13.27 -2.72
C HIS A 8 -6.52 12.31 -1.63
N ARG A 9 -6.36 12.82 -0.40
CA ARG A 9 -5.96 12.05 0.79
C ARG A 9 -6.86 10.85 1.11
N PRO A 10 -8.20 10.93 0.96
CA PRO A 10 -9.08 9.80 1.28
C PRO A 10 -8.77 8.56 0.42
N LYS A 11 -8.49 8.73 -0.87
CA LYS A 11 -8.23 7.62 -1.80
C LYS A 11 -6.93 6.89 -1.49
N LEU A 12 -5.91 7.63 -1.05
CA LEU A 12 -4.63 7.07 -0.59
C LEU A 12 -4.85 6.18 0.63
N TRP A 13 -5.49 6.73 1.67
CA TRP A 13 -5.78 6.00 2.91
C TRP A 13 -6.68 4.79 2.67
N SER A 14 -7.69 4.90 1.80
CA SER A 14 -8.52 3.75 1.41
C SER A 14 -7.71 2.65 0.73
N THR A 15 -6.70 3.00 -0.07
CA THR A 15 -5.84 2.00 -0.74
C THR A 15 -4.91 1.31 0.26
N ILE A 16 -4.31 2.05 1.19
CA ILE A 16 -3.49 1.49 2.28
C ILE A 16 -4.34 0.55 3.15
N TRP A 17 -5.55 1.00 3.52
CA TRP A 17 -6.49 0.20 4.31
C TRP A 17 -6.85 -1.09 3.59
N LEU A 18 -7.22 -1.01 2.31
CA LEU A 18 -7.56 -2.19 1.51
C LEU A 18 -6.38 -3.16 1.40
N ALA A 19 -5.16 -2.67 1.16
CA ALA A 19 -3.96 -3.50 1.07
C ALA A 19 -3.66 -4.22 2.39
N THR A 20 -3.94 -3.56 3.52
CA THR A 20 -3.78 -4.14 4.85
C THR A 20 -4.78 -5.27 5.10
N ILE A 21 -6.07 -5.02 4.87
CA ILE A 21 -7.12 -6.03 5.01
C ILE A 21 -6.90 -7.21 4.06
N TRP A 22 -6.48 -6.93 2.82
CA TRP A 22 -6.12 -7.95 1.84
C TRP A 22 -4.98 -8.85 2.33
N SER A 23 -3.92 -8.27 2.89
CA SER A 23 -2.76 -9.03 3.38
C SER A 23 -3.12 -9.91 4.58
N ILE A 24 -3.99 -9.41 5.47
CA ILE A 24 -4.54 -10.20 6.58
C ILE A 24 -5.39 -11.36 6.03
N TRP A 25 -6.26 -11.10 5.06
CA TRP A 25 -7.09 -12.13 4.44
C TRP A 25 -6.24 -13.21 3.76
N LEU A 26 -5.21 -12.81 3.01
CA LEU A 26 -4.28 -13.73 2.35
C LEU A 26 -3.55 -14.60 3.38
N SER A 27 -3.05 -13.99 4.47
CA SER A 27 -2.40 -14.72 5.55
C SER A 27 -3.33 -15.75 6.21
N ARG A 28 -4.61 -15.41 6.41
CA ARG A 28 -5.59 -16.37 6.94
C ARG A 28 -5.81 -17.54 5.98
N ASN A 29 -5.86 -17.29 4.68
CA ASN A 29 -5.96 -18.36 3.69
C ASN A 29 -4.73 -19.25 3.68
N ASP A 30 -3.53 -18.68 3.81
CA ASP A 30 -2.28 -19.44 3.87
C ASP A 30 -2.21 -20.34 5.13
N ILE A 31 -2.82 -19.93 6.24
CA ILE A 31 -2.98 -20.77 7.43
C ILE A 31 -3.94 -21.92 7.17
N ILE A 32 -5.11 -21.64 6.56
CA ILE A 32 -6.17 -22.64 6.35
C ILE A 32 -5.77 -23.66 5.27
N PHE A 33 -5.25 -23.21 4.14
CA PHE A 33 -5.05 -24.04 2.95
C PHE A 33 -3.64 -24.59 2.80
N LYS A 34 -2.63 -23.90 3.35
CA LYS A 34 -1.21 -24.29 3.21
C LYS A 34 -0.59 -24.73 4.52
N SER A 35 -1.33 -24.68 5.63
CA SER A 35 -0.85 -24.96 6.99
C SER A 35 0.43 -24.19 7.34
N THR A 36 0.60 -23.00 6.75
CA THR A 36 1.72 -22.10 7.05
C THR A 36 1.33 -21.15 8.17
N ASN A 37 2.30 -20.58 8.88
CA ASN A 37 2.03 -19.55 9.89
C ASN A 37 2.86 -18.30 9.55
N PRO A 38 2.32 -17.39 8.71
CA PRO A 38 3.03 -16.17 8.35
C PRO A 38 3.26 -15.29 9.58
N SER A 39 4.50 -14.81 9.75
CA SER A 39 4.81 -13.89 10.84
C SER A 39 4.11 -12.54 10.64
N LEU A 40 3.87 -11.80 11.72
CA LEU A 40 3.30 -10.45 11.63
C LEU A 40 4.14 -9.54 10.73
N HIS A 41 5.47 -9.67 10.77
CA HIS A 41 6.38 -8.93 9.90
C HIS A 41 6.12 -9.24 8.42
N HIS A 42 5.93 -10.51 8.08
CA HIS A 42 5.60 -10.91 6.71
C HIS A 42 4.27 -10.33 6.22
N ILE A 43 3.24 -10.33 7.07
CA ILE A 43 1.93 -9.75 6.76
C ILE A 43 2.05 -8.23 6.54
N LEU A 44 2.81 -7.56 7.41
CA LEU A 44 3.04 -6.12 7.32
C LEU A 44 3.82 -5.75 6.05
N ASP A 45 4.87 -6.49 5.72
CA ASP A 45 5.67 -6.23 4.52
C ASP A 45 4.86 -6.50 3.25
N THR A 46 4.01 -7.53 3.25
CA THR A 46 3.04 -7.78 2.17
C THR A 46 2.07 -6.60 1.99
N ALA A 47 1.57 -6.03 3.08
CA ALA A 47 0.68 -4.86 3.02
C ALA A 47 1.40 -3.62 2.48
N LYS A 48 2.65 -3.37 2.90
CA LYS A 48 3.46 -2.25 2.40
C LYS A 48 3.73 -2.39 0.90
N VAL A 49 4.16 -3.57 0.45
CA VAL A 49 4.44 -3.83 -0.97
C VAL A 49 3.16 -3.70 -1.81
N ASN A 50 2.05 -4.29 -1.37
CA ASN A 50 0.78 -4.19 -2.10
C ASN A 50 0.26 -2.76 -2.17
N SER A 51 0.33 -2.00 -1.07
CA SER A 51 -0.09 -0.59 -1.09
C SER A 51 0.76 0.22 -2.07
N TRP A 52 2.09 0.06 -2.05
CA TRP A 52 2.98 0.69 -3.02
C TRP A 52 2.62 0.33 -4.45
N LEU A 53 2.54 -0.97 -4.78
CA LEU A 53 2.22 -1.44 -6.13
C LEU A 53 0.90 -0.86 -6.63
N TRP A 54 -0.14 -0.87 -5.80
CA TRP A 54 -1.46 -0.40 -6.20
C TRP A 54 -1.53 1.11 -6.37
N ILE A 55 -0.79 1.88 -5.56
CA ILE A 55 -0.75 3.34 -5.69
C ILE A 55 0.11 3.72 -6.90
N ASN A 56 1.28 3.10 -7.07
CA ASN A 56 2.17 3.34 -8.21
C ASN A 56 1.49 2.97 -9.54
N ALA A 57 0.75 1.85 -9.58
CA ALA A 57 -0.05 1.47 -10.75
C ALA A 57 -1.15 2.50 -11.07
N LYS A 58 -1.80 3.08 -10.06
CA LYS A 58 -2.79 4.15 -10.26
C LYS A 58 -2.15 5.45 -10.75
N ALA A 59 -0.91 5.73 -10.33
CA ALA A 59 -0.18 6.94 -10.71
C ALA A 59 0.47 6.87 -12.11
N GLY A 60 0.42 5.71 -12.78
CA GLY A 60 0.95 5.54 -14.15
C GLY A 60 2.15 4.60 -14.26
N ASN A 61 2.49 3.88 -13.18
CA ASN A 61 3.63 2.96 -13.07
C ASN A 61 5.00 3.65 -13.13
N ASP A 62 5.96 3.19 -12.33
CA ASP A 62 7.32 3.77 -12.20
C ASP A 62 7.38 5.25 -11.76
N THR A 63 6.33 5.75 -11.13
CA THR A 63 6.28 7.14 -10.63
C THR A 63 7.14 7.39 -9.39
N PHE A 64 7.29 6.38 -8.53
CA PHE A 64 8.14 6.42 -7.34
C PHE A 64 8.56 5.01 -6.92
N SER A 65 9.78 4.90 -6.42
CA SER A 65 10.36 3.68 -5.89
C SER A 65 9.70 3.25 -4.57
N TYR A 66 9.85 1.97 -4.23
CA TYR A 66 9.40 1.46 -2.93
C TYR A 66 10.13 2.15 -1.76
N SER A 67 11.39 2.54 -1.93
CA SER A 67 12.13 3.31 -0.92
C SER A 67 11.52 4.69 -0.68
N GLU A 68 11.17 5.41 -1.75
CA GLU A 68 10.51 6.72 -1.65
C GLU A 68 9.15 6.61 -0.98
N TRP A 69 8.38 5.56 -1.32
CA TRP A 69 7.12 5.24 -0.66
C TRP A 69 7.28 5.03 0.85
N MET A 70 8.31 4.29 1.27
CA MET A 70 8.53 3.99 2.68
C MET A 70 9.04 5.20 3.47
N SER A 71 9.79 6.10 2.83
CA SER A 71 10.29 7.32 3.46
C SER A 71 9.23 8.42 3.51
N PHE A 72 8.44 8.60 2.45
CA PHE A 72 7.52 9.73 2.28
C PHE A 72 6.20 9.31 1.60
N PRO A 73 5.38 8.45 2.23
CA PRO A 73 4.18 7.90 1.61
C PRO A 73 3.12 8.95 1.28
N LEU A 74 3.11 10.07 1.99
CA LEU A 74 2.16 11.17 1.76
C LEU A 74 2.57 12.08 0.60
N ASP A 75 3.86 12.13 0.27
CA ASP A 75 4.40 12.98 -0.80
C ASP A 75 4.33 12.29 -2.16
N CYS A 76 4.36 10.95 -2.19
CA CYS A 76 4.29 10.12 -3.40
C CYS A 76 2.94 10.20 -4.16
N TYR A 77 1.95 10.95 -3.66
CA TYR A 77 0.65 11.15 -4.31
C TYR A 77 0.52 12.52 -5.02
N ASN A 78 1.50 13.43 -4.90
CA ASN A 78 1.46 14.74 -5.57
C ASN A 78 1.66 14.68 -7.11
N ILE A 79 1.69 13.50 -7.69
CA ILE A 79 1.81 13.30 -9.14
C ILE A 79 0.38 13.25 -9.68
N ASN A 80 -0.01 14.34 -10.35
CA ASN A 80 -1.33 14.60 -10.93
C ASN A 80 -2.07 13.33 -11.39
N LEU A 81 -3.13 12.97 -10.65
CA LEU A 81 -4.18 12.05 -11.07
C LEU A 81 -5.32 12.80 -11.73
#